data_AF-A0A529Q544-F1
#
_entry.id   AF-A0A529Q544-F1
#
_cell.length_a   1.000
_cell.length_b   1.000
_cell.length_c   1.000
_cell.angle_alpha   90.00
_cell.angle_beta   90.00
_cell.angle_gamma   90.00
#
_symmetry.space_group_name_H-M   'P 1'
#
loop_
_entity.id
_entity.type
_entity.pdbx_description
1 polymer ?
#
loop_
_entity_poly.entity_id
_entity_poly.type
_entity_poly.pdbx_seq_one_letter_code
_entity_poly.pdbx_strand_id
1 'polypeptide(L)'
;PEFIKKLEKQFGFDKPPLERFGMMLWNYIRFDLGDSYFRDISVLNLIVEKMPVSISIGLWITLLSYLISIPLGIRKAVKDGSTFDVWTSGVVIVGYAIPGFLFGILLMVLFAGGSFWDWFPLRGIVSDNWDQLSWPAKIADYFWHMTLPLTALVLSAFA
;
A
#
# COMPACT_ATOMS: atom_id res chain seq x y z
N PRO A 1 1.71 33.01 18.28
CA PRO A 1 1.83 34.18 17.37
C PRO A 1 3.09 34.13 16.50
N GLU A 2 4.28 33.91 17.06
CA GLU A 2 5.53 33.86 16.27
C GLU A 2 5.66 32.64 15.37
N PHE A 3 5.22 31.46 15.83
CA PHE A 3 5.19 30.24 15.01
C PHE A 3 4.32 30.40 13.76
N ILE A 4 3.15 31.05 13.90
CA ILE A 4 2.25 31.33 12.77
C ILE A 4 2.91 32.28 11.77
N LYS A 5 3.56 33.36 12.24
CA LYS A 5 4.31 34.27 11.36
C LYS A 5 5.48 33.58 10.64
N LYS A 6 6.15 32.63 11.32
CA LYS A 6 7.22 31.82 10.72
C LYS A 6 6.67 30.92 9.62
N LEU A 7 5.52 30.28 9.84
CA LEU A 7 4.80 29.48 8.83
C LEU A 7 4.31 30.33 7.67
N GLU A 8 3.74 31.51 7.93
CA GLU A 8 3.28 32.45 6.90
C GLU A 8 4.41 32.80 5.94
N LYS A 9 5.60 33.10 6.47
CA LYS A 9 6.78 33.41 5.68
C LYS A 9 7.38 32.18 4.98
N GLN A 10 7.38 31.02 5.65
CA GLN A 10 7.91 29.77 5.10
C GLN A 10 7.08 29.27 3.91
N PHE A 11 5.76 29.42 3.96
CA PHE A 11 4.85 29.04 2.89
C PHE A 11 4.57 30.15 1.87
N GLY A 12 5.13 31.35 2.07
CA GLY A 12 4.89 32.49 1.18
C GLY A 12 3.45 32.99 1.22
N PHE A 13 2.74 32.84 2.35
CA PHE A 13 1.39 33.38 2.55
C PHE A 13 1.40 34.92 2.66
N ASP A 14 2.57 35.52 2.80
CA ASP A 14 2.81 36.96 2.73
C ASP A 14 2.90 37.53 1.31
N LYS A 15 2.93 36.67 0.27
CA LYS A 15 3.15 37.05 -1.13
C LYS A 15 1.91 36.82 -2.01
N PRO A 16 1.81 37.52 -3.17
CA PRO A 16 0.75 37.29 -4.13
C PRO A 16 0.66 35.81 -4.55
N PRO A 17 -0.55 35.26 -4.80
CA PRO A 17 -0.75 33.84 -5.08
C PRO A 17 0.10 33.29 -6.23
N LEU A 18 0.31 34.08 -7.28
CA LEU A 18 1.12 33.69 -8.45
C LEU A 18 2.61 33.56 -8.10
N GLU A 19 3.15 34.48 -7.31
CA GLU A 19 4.53 34.40 -6.83
C GLU A 19 4.72 33.20 -5.91
N ARG A 20 3.77 32.96 -4.99
CA ARG A 20 3.75 31.77 -4.12
C ARG A 20 3.79 30.48 -4.92
N PHE A 21 2.94 30.38 -5.94
CA PHE A 21 2.90 29.21 -6.81
C PHE A 21 4.18 29.03 -7.62
N GLY A 22 4.74 30.12 -8.15
CA GLY A 22 6.02 30.09 -8.87
C GLY A 22 7.17 29.61 -7.99
N MET A 23 7.28 30.10 -6.76
CA MET A 23 8.30 29.63 -5.80
C MET A 23 8.07 28.17 -5.40
N MET A 24 6.82 27.74 -5.19
CA MET A 24 6.50 26.35 -4.89
C MET A 24 6.98 25.41 -6.01
N LEU A 25 6.63 25.73 -7.27
CA LEU A 25 7.08 24.96 -8.43
C LEU A 25 8.60 24.94 -8.54
N TRP A 26 9.25 26.08 -8.33
CA TRP A 26 10.71 26.19 -8.38
C TRP A 26 11.40 25.32 -7.33
N ASN A 27 10.87 25.30 -6.11
CA ASN A 27 11.37 24.45 -5.02
C ASN A 27 11.15 22.96 -5.35
N TYR A 28 9.98 22.59 -5.88
CA TYR A 28 9.68 21.21 -6.27
C TYR A 28 10.60 20.69 -7.38
N ILE A 29 10.90 21.50 -8.40
CA ILE A 29 11.82 21.13 -9.49
C ILE A 29 13.25 20.91 -8.95
N ARG A 30 13.62 21.60 -7.88
CA ARG A 30 14.92 21.43 -7.17
C ARG A 30 14.88 20.33 -6.11
N PHE A 31 13.79 19.57 -6.03
CA PHE A 31 13.57 18.53 -5.02
C PHE A 31 13.55 19.06 -3.57
N ASP A 32 13.32 20.37 -3.39
CA ASP A 32 13.08 20.98 -2.09
C ASP A 32 11.57 20.95 -1.79
N LEU A 33 11.15 19.87 -1.12
CA LEU A 33 9.77 19.63 -0.71
C LEU A 33 9.47 20.19 0.70
N GLY A 34 10.49 20.75 1.37
CA GLY A 34 10.40 21.19 2.76
C GLY A 34 10.43 20.06 3.79
N ASP A 35 10.06 20.42 5.02
CA ASP A 35 10.12 19.56 6.20
C ASP A 35 8.75 19.04 6.63
N SER A 36 8.74 17.81 7.16
CA SER A 36 7.56 17.19 7.75
C SER A 36 7.36 17.70 9.18
N TYR A 37 6.30 18.49 9.40
CA TYR A 37 5.94 19.01 10.74
C TYR A 37 5.64 17.94 11.79
N PHE A 38 5.32 16.71 11.36
CA PHE A 38 4.97 15.62 12.26
C PHE A 38 6.14 14.68 12.56
N ARG A 39 7.19 14.68 11.73
CA ARG A 39 8.30 13.74 11.85
C ARG A 39 9.67 14.41 11.93
N ASP A 40 9.74 15.74 11.91
CA ASP A 40 10.98 16.54 11.98
C ASP A 40 12.08 16.08 10.98
N ILE A 41 11.65 15.55 9.83
CA ILE A 41 12.51 15.11 8.73
C ILE A 41 12.06 15.74 7.42
N SER A 42 12.98 15.89 6.46
CA SER A 42 12.62 16.36 5.13
C SER A 42 11.60 15.43 4.47
N VAL A 43 10.66 16.01 3.71
CA VAL A 43 9.61 15.25 3.01
C VAL A 43 10.24 14.27 2.00
N LEU A 44 11.34 14.66 1.36
CA LEU A 44 12.07 13.79 0.43
C LEU A 44 12.59 12.53 1.14
N ASN A 45 13.20 12.68 2.32
CA ASN A 45 13.68 11.53 3.10
C ASN A 45 12.54 10.61 3.49
N LEU A 46 11.38 11.16 3.88
CA LEU A 46 10.19 10.38 4.18
C LEU A 46 9.68 9.60 2.96
N ILE A 47 9.68 10.22 1.77
CA ILE A 47 9.29 9.55 0.52
C ILE A 47 10.25 8.39 0.24
N VAL A 48 11.55 8.62 0.30
CA VAL A 48 12.58 7.58 0.06
C VAL A 48 12.45 6.43 1.06
N GLU A 49 12.11 6.71 2.32
CA GLU A 49 11.89 5.68 3.35
C GLU A 49 10.66 4.80 3.05
N LYS A 50 9.58 5.37 2.52
CA LYS A 50 8.32 4.64 2.24
C LYS A 50 8.24 4.05 0.82
N MET A 51 9.09 4.51 -0.08
CA MET A 51 9.10 4.08 -1.48
C MET A 51 9.37 2.57 -1.63
N PRO A 52 10.36 1.94 -0.96
CA PRO A 52 10.60 0.51 -1.08
C PRO A 52 9.39 -0.34 -0.68
N VAL A 53 8.67 0.05 0.36
CA VAL A 53 7.46 -0.62 0.84
C VAL A 53 6.37 -0.60 -0.25
N SER A 54 6.15 0.57 -0.85
CA SER A 54 5.13 0.76 -1.88
C SER A 54 5.46 -0.02 -3.16
N ILE A 55 6.72 0.04 -3.60
CA ILE A 55 7.20 -0.70 -4.78
C ILE A 55 7.06 -2.20 -4.56
N SER A 56 7.48 -2.69 -3.38
CA SER A 56 7.38 -4.09 -2.98
C SER A 56 5.94 -4.61 -3.07
N ILE A 57 5.00 -3.91 -2.41
CA ILE A 57 3.59 -4.28 -2.42
C ILE A 57 3.02 -4.23 -3.84
N GLY A 58 3.26 -3.14 -4.57
CA GLY A 58 2.78 -2.97 -5.94
C GLY A 58 3.30 -4.03 -6.91
N LEU A 59 4.58 -4.40 -6.79
CA LEU A 59 5.20 -5.44 -7.61
C LEU A 59 4.53 -6.80 -7.37
N TRP A 60 4.37 -7.19 -6.11
CA TRP A 60 3.75 -8.47 -5.76
C TRP A 60 2.28 -8.55 -6.15
N ILE A 61 1.51 -7.47 -5.96
CA ILE A 61 0.12 -7.40 -6.43
C ILE A 61 0.09 -7.56 -7.94
N THR A 62 0.93 -6.82 -8.67
CA THR A 62 0.99 -6.93 -10.14
C THR A 62 1.31 -8.36 -10.57
N LEU A 63 2.33 -8.98 -9.98
CA LEU A 63 2.71 -10.35 -10.32
C LEU A 63 1.59 -11.35 -10.01
N LEU A 64 1.02 -11.31 -8.80
CA LEU A 64 -0.03 -12.24 -8.39
C LEU A 64 -1.31 -12.05 -9.20
N SER A 65 -1.72 -10.80 -9.42
CA SER A 65 -2.92 -10.49 -10.22
C SER A 65 -2.78 -10.99 -11.64
N TYR A 66 -1.64 -10.80 -12.30
CA TYR A 66 -1.44 -11.31 -13.66
C TYR A 66 -1.34 -12.84 -13.68
N LEU A 67 -0.60 -13.42 -12.72
CA LEU A 67 -0.40 -14.87 -12.62
C LEU A 67 -1.72 -15.62 -12.38
N ILE A 68 -2.68 -15.02 -11.68
CA ILE A 68 -3.98 -15.62 -11.40
C ILE A 68 -5.01 -15.23 -12.48
N SER A 69 -5.10 -13.95 -12.84
CA SER A 69 -6.13 -13.44 -13.76
C SER A 69 -5.96 -13.99 -15.18
N ILE A 70 -4.73 -14.07 -15.69
CA ILE A 70 -4.51 -14.50 -17.08
C ILE A 70 -4.91 -15.97 -17.27
N PRO A 71 -4.41 -16.95 -16.49
CA PRO A 71 -4.83 -18.33 -16.66
C PRO A 71 -6.32 -18.54 -16.36
N LEU A 72 -6.86 -17.84 -15.36
CA LEU A 72 -8.28 -17.91 -15.02
C LEU A 72 -9.13 -17.40 -16.19
N GLY A 73 -8.80 -16.24 -16.74
CA GLY A 73 -9.49 -15.64 -17.88
C GLY A 73 -9.42 -16.50 -19.14
N ILE A 74 -8.24 -17.02 -19.49
CA ILE A 74 -8.07 -17.95 -20.62
C ILE A 74 -8.92 -19.20 -20.42
N ARG A 75 -8.89 -19.80 -19.22
CA ARG A 75 -9.64 -21.03 -18.94
C ARG A 75 -11.14 -20.82 -18.99
N LYS A 76 -11.64 -19.66 -18.52
CA LYS A 76 -13.06 -19.30 -18.63
C LYS A 76 -13.47 -19.11 -20.09
N ALA A 77 -12.68 -18.39 -20.89
CA ALA A 77 -12.97 -18.18 -22.31
C ALA A 77 -12.98 -19.49 -23.13
N VAL A 78 -12.08 -20.44 -22.83
CA VAL A 78 -12.02 -21.74 -23.54
C VAL A 78 -13.14 -22.69 -23.09
N LYS A 79 -13.56 -22.62 -21.83
CA LYS A 79 -14.60 -23.49 -21.24
C LYS A 79 -15.85 -22.69 -20.84
N ASP A 80 -16.26 -21.80 -21.72
CA ASP A 80 -17.42 -20.95 -21.53
C ASP A 80 -18.68 -21.80 -21.25
N GLY A 81 -19.49 -21.37 -20.29
CA GLY A 81 -20.70 -22.10 -19.87
C GLY A 81 -20.45 -23.40 -19.08
N SER A 82 -19.20 -23.73 -18.74
CA SER A 82 -18.89 -24.87 -17.88
C SER A 82 -19.20 -24.58 -16.39
N THR A 83 -19.33 -25.63 -15.58
CA THR A 83 -19.50 -25.49 -14.12
C THR A 83 -18.36 -24.71 -13.46
N PHE A 84 -17.14 -24.81 -14.02
CA PHE A 84 -15.99 -24.03 -13.59
C PHE A 84 -16.21 -22.53 -13.85
N ASP A 85 -16.72 -22.17 -15.03
CA ASP A 85 -16.98 -20.77 -15.38
C ASP A 85 -18.08 -20.16 -14.48
N VAL A 86 -19.18 -20.88 -14.26
CA VAL A 86 -20.28 -20.42 -13.39
C VAL A 86 -19.79 -20.21 -11.95
N TRP A 87 -19.05 -21.16 -11.38
CA TRP A 87 -18.62 -21.08 -9.99
C TRP A 87 -17.55 -19.99 -9.79
N THR A 88 -16.58 -19.89 -10.70
CA THR A 88 -15.54 -18.85 -10.64
C THR A 88 -16.10 -17.46 -10.89
N SER A 89 -17.08 -17.31 -11.79
CA SER A 89 -17.82 -16.06 -11.96
C SER A 89 -18.55 -15.65 -10.70
N GLY A 90 -19.22 -16.59 -10.02
CA GLY A 90 -19.88 -16.33 -8.74
C GLY A 90 -18.90 -15.81 -7.67
N VAL A 91 -17.75 -16.45 -7.52
CA VAL A 91 -16.70 -16.02 -6.57
C VAL A 91 -16.18 -14.62 -6.90
N VAL A 92 -15.91 -14.33 -8.18
CA VAL A 92 -15.45 -13.01 -8.63
C VAL A 92 -16.49 -11.93 -8.35
N ILE A 93 -17.77 -12.20 -8.61
CA ILE A 93 -18.86 -11.25 -8.33
C ILE A 93 -18.97 -10.94 -6.84
N VAL A 94 -18.85 -11.96 -5.98
CA VAL A 94 -18.84 -11.74 -4.52
C VAL A 94 -17.63 -10.91 -4.10
N GLY A 95 -16.45 -11.21 -4.65
CA GLY A 95 -15.24 -10.42 -4.41
C GLY A 95 -15.40 -8.96 -4.83
N TYR A 96 -16.01 -8.72 -6.00
CA TYR A 96 -16.31 -7.38 -6.52
C TYR A 96 -17.23 -6.58 -5.60
N ALA A 97 -18.22 -7.25 -4.99
CA ALA A 97 -19.19 -6.60 -4.12
C ALA A 97 -18.57 -6.11 -2.79
N ILE A 98 -17.41 -6.62 -2.38
CA ILE A 98 -16.77 -6.27 -1.12
C ILE A 98 -15.71 -5.18 -1.37
N PRO A 99 -15.84 -3.98 -0.79
CA PRO A 99 -14.80 -2.96 -0.85
C PRO A 99 -13.47 -3.47 -0.29
N GLY A 100 -12.39 -3.30 -1.06
CA GLY A 100 -11.07 -3.81 -0.72
C GLY A 100 -10.56 -3.46 0.68
N PHE A 101 -10.76 -2.20 1.08
CA PHE A 101 -10.35 -1.75 2.42
C PHE A 101 -11.17 -2.41 3.54
N LEU A 102 -12.47 -2.71 3.31
CA LEU A 102 -13.30 -3.42 4.29
C LEU A 102 -12.83 -4.86 4.44
N PHE A 103 -12.49 -5.52 3.32
CA PHE A 103 -11.92 -6.85 3.36
C PHE A 103 -10.57 -6.86 4.08
N GLY A 104 -9.72 -5.85 3.86
CA GLY A 104 -8.48 -5.65 4.62
C GLY A 104 -8.72 -5.48 6.11
N ILE A 105 -9.71 -4.68 6.52
CA ILE A 105 -10.09 -4.52 7.94
C ILE A 105 -10.58 -5.85 8.53
N LEU A 106 -11.43 -6.60 7.79
CA LEU A 106 -11.90 -7.91 8.21
C LEU A 106 -10.72 -8.86 8.48
N LEU A 107 -9.76 -8.94 7.54
CA LEU A 107 -8.57 -9.76 7.67
C LEU A 107 -7.72 -9.34 8.88
N MET A 108 -7.50 -8.04 9.08
CA MET A 108 -6.76 -7.54 10.25
C MET A 108 -7.45 -7.94 11.56
N VAL A 109 -8.77 -7.75 11.68
CA VAL A 109 -9.51 -8.07 12.91
C VAL A 109 -9.46 -9.56 13.22
N LEU A 110 -9.64 -10.41 12.20
CA LEU A 110 -9.67 -11.86 12.38
C LEU A 110 -8.29 -12.46 12.65
N PHE A 111 -7.24 -11.96 12.00
CA PHE A 111 -5.96 -12.66 11.96
C PHE A 111 -4.77 -11.91 12.58
N ALA A 112 -4.90 -10.62 12.88
CA ALA A 112 -3.83 -9.80 13.44
C ALA A 112 -4.23 -9.02 14.70
N GLY A 113 -5.52 -8.77 14.92
CA GLY A 113 -6.01 -7.91 16.00
C GLY A 113 -6.02 -8.53 17.40
N GLY A 114 -5.55 -9.78 17.56
CA GLY A 114 -5.52 -10.50 18.84
C GLY A 114 -6.89 -10.84 19.44
N SER A 115 -7.99 -10.38 18.83
CA SER A 115 -9.36 -10.62 19.30
C SER A 115 -9.89 -12.01 18.91
N PHE A 116 -9.36 -12.59 17.82
CA PHE A 116 -9.74 -13.91 17.34
C PHE A 116 -8.48 -14.78 17.17
N TRP A 117 -7.73 -14.56 16.08
CA TRP A 117 -6.43 -15.17 15.84
C TRP A 117 -5.35 -14.10 15.80
N ASP A 118 -4.15 -14.48 16.23
CA ASP A 118 -2.95 -13.64 16.25
C ASP A 118 -1.86 -14.32 15.41
N TRP A 119 -2.21 -14.57 14.14
CA TRP A 119 -1.36 -15.30 13.22
C TRP A 119 -0.47 -14.40 12.40
N PHE A 120 -0.83 -13.14 12.21
CA PHE A 120 -0.11 -12.22 11.35
C PHE A 120 0.11 -10.88 12.05
N PRO A 121 1.17 -10.16 11.70
CA PRO A 121 1.49 -8.88 12.31
C PRO A 121 0.53 -7.77 11.87
N LEU A 122 0.27 -6.83 12.78
CA LEU A 122 -0.61 -5.67 12.54
C LEU A 122 0.05 -4.55 11.73
N ARG A 123 1.38 -4.45 11.79
CA ARG A 123 2.13 -3.35 11.17
C ARG A 123 3.52 -3.80 10.75
N GLY A 124 4.13 -3.00 9.88
CA GLY A 124 5.47 -3.26 9.36
C GLY A 124 5.45 -4.27 8.22
N ILE A 125 6.58 -4.38 7.53
CA ILE A 125 6.79 -5.40 6.48
C ILE A 125 7.86 -6.42 6.87
N VAL A 126 8.46 -6.26 8.05
CA VAL A 126 9.49 -7.11 8.65
C VAL A 126 9.39 -7.00 10.17
N SER A 127 9.81 -8.04 10.89
CA SER A 127 9.89 -8.07 12.36
C SER A 127 11.02 -7.19 12.91
N ASP A 128 10.89 -6.74 14.17
CA ASP A 128 11.91 -5.93 14.85
C ASP A 128 13.27 -6.63 14.97
N ASN A 129 13.29 -7.96 15.02
CA ASN A 129 14.50 -8.78 15.07
C ASN A 129 15.03 -9.17 13.68
N TRP A 130 14.57 -8.52 12.60
CA TRP A 130 14.93 -8.84 11.22
C TRP A 130 16.43 -9.09 11.01
N ASP A 131 17.27 -8.21 11.54
CA ASP A 131 18.72 -8.27 11.33
C ASP A 131 19.36 -9.55 11.90
N GLN A 132 18.74 -10.17 12.89
CA GLN A 132 19.20 -11.39 13.56
C GLN A 132 18.69 -12.67 12.87
N LEU A 133 17.74 -12.55 11.94
CA LEU A 133 17.18 -13.70 11.23
C LEU A 133 18.15 -14.25 10.19
N SER A 134 18.15 -15.58 10.04
CA SER A 134 18.82 -16.24 8.91
C SER A 134 18.18 -15.83 7.58
N TRP A 135 18.92 -15.95 6.48
CA TRP A 135 18.42 -15.55 5.16
C TRP A 135 17.07 -16.22 4.77
N PRO A 136 16.85 -17.53 5.00
CA PRO A 136 15.53 -18.13 4.75
C PRO A 136 14.44 -17.58 5.69
N ALA A 137 14.77 -17.31 6.95
CA ALA A 137 13.82 -16.77 7.92
C ALA A 137 13.41 -15.33 7.58
N LYS A 138 14.34 -14.52 7.03
CA LYS A 138 14.03 -13.20 6.47
C LYS A 138 12.97 -13.29 5.36
N ILE A 139 13.14 -14.21 4.41
CA ILE A 139 12.16 -14.38 3.33
C ILE A 139 10.79 -14.76 3.90
N ALA A 140 10.76 -15.74 4.81
CA ALA A 140 9.52 -16.18 5.43
C ALA A 140 8.84 -15.05 6.22
N ASP A 141 9.59 -14.31 7.03
CA ASP A 141 9.10 -13.18 7.82
C ASP A 141 8.51 -12.07 6.93
N TYR A 142 9.19 -11.73 5.83
CA TYR A 142 8.71 -10.73 4.89
C TYR A 142 7.38 -11.15 4.22
N PHE A 143 7.28 -12.38 3.72
CA PHE A 143 6.02 -12.86 3.13
C PHE A 143 4.91 -13.00 4.18
N TRP A 144 5.27 -13.35 5.42
CA TRP A 144 4.35 -13.39 6.53
C TRP A 144 3.70 -12.02 6.77
N HIS A 145 4.48 -10.94 6.84
CA HIS A 145 3.94 -9.58 6.96
C HIS A 145 3.13 -9.15 5.74
N MET A 146 3.50 -9.61 4.55
CA MET A 146 2.82 -9.23 3.31
C MET A 146 1.51 -10.00 3.06
N THR A 147 1.23 -11.09 3.78
CA THR A 147 0.12 -11.98 3.45
C THR A 147 -1.25 -11.29 3.51
N LEU A 148 -1.54 -10.58 4.61
CA LEU A 148 -2.81 -9.86 4.75
C LEU A 148 -2.99 -8.71 3.74
N PRO A 149 -2.02 -7.77 3.58
CA PRO A 149 -2.18 -6.69 2.61
C PRO A 149 -2.24 -7.21 1.18
N LEU A 150 -1.44 -8.23 0.81
CA LEU A 150 -1.50 -8.79 -0.54
C LEU A 150 -2.81 -9.50 -0.82
N THR A 151 -3.35 -10.29 0.12
CA THR A 151 -4.64 -10.96 -0.09
C THR A 151 -5.78 -9.94 -0.24
N ALA A 152 -5.78 -8.87 0.55
CA ALA A 152 -6.76 -7.81 0.42
C ALA A 152 -6.67 -7.08 -0.93
N LEU A 153 -5.46 -6.72 -1.34
CA LEU A 153 -5.24 -5.94 -2.56
C LEU A 153 -5.41 -6.78 -3.82
N VAL A 154 -5.03 -8.05 -3.79
CA VAL A 154 -5.23 -8.99 -4.90
C VAL A 154 -6.72 -9.25 -5.10
N LEU A 155 -7.50 -9.48 -4.04
CA LEU A 155 -8.96 -9.61 -4.15
C LEU A 155 -9.59 -8.36 -4.79
N SER A 156 -9.12 -7.18 -4.38
CA SER A 156 -9.56 -5.90 -4.95
C SER A 156 -9.15 -5.71 -6.41
N ALA A 157 -8.08 -6.35 -6.88
CA ALA A 157 -7.63 -6.23 -8.26
C ALA A 157 -8.48 -7.04 -9.25
N PHE A 158 -9.26 -8.02 -8.77
CA PHE A 158 -10.26 -8.74 -9.57
C PHE A 158 -11.62 -8.05 -9.57
N ALA A 159 -11.81 -7.05 -8.70
CA ALA A 159 -12.98 -6.20 -8.66
C ALA A 159 -12.85 -5.13 -9.76
#